data_AF-V9L412-F1
#
_entry.id   AF-V9L412-F1
#
_cell.length_a   1.000
_cell.length_b   1.000
_cell.length_c   1.000
_cell.angle_alpha   90.00
_cell.angle_beta   90.00
_cell.angle_gamma   90.00
#
_symmetry.space_group_name_H-M   'P 1'
#
loop_
_entity.id
_entity.type
_entity.pdbx_description
1 polymer ?
#
loop_
_entity_poly.entity_id
_entity_poly.type
_entity_poly.pdbx_seq_one_letter_code
_entity_poly.pdbx_strand_id
1 'polypeptide(L)'
;VSPEPFPQLHKDKAEPGVGGGEPPAQYDVTLMEEKLQPIEQQLQYLLKKAEEFQTHLVYSRDRIHNEEFARAVPIFVKTCQPYFAYLESTARSAHSDRKPLPEYIQKRLLQFSQQLASSLEQLVLMYASFGFISLEETDPCSICYFYRGEFRLRQWLHISIFRYCMPVPYTAARQPRLLFKKIRWNVDINQGSSFGDLNQTCTEYYFLCYKEAGEVTDPGNQPSSKPANGTGKTRRLWSIGRWVQVEPSPGEIDLLCWFLYKQPRADYQLLITIGFEEPSQITATDLLVDILINQRTGEPSGSCFHQPRPFTYSQINRPPAMPPAMPPTLVPPEGTELHSHRASELVPRKPPNTQTFSIPTPTDAPQSPHPH
;
A
#
# COMPACT_ATOMS: atom_id res chain seq x y z
N VAL A 1 -11.56 86.14 54.90
CA VAL A 1 -11.65 86.77 53.57
C VAL A 1 -11.34 85.69 52.54
N SER A 2 -12.38 85.05 52.00
CA SER A 2 -12.31 84.35 50.71
C SER A 2 -12.38 85.42 49.58
N PRO A 3 -12.09 85.10 48.31
CA PRO A 3 -12.97 84.21 47.53
C PRO A 3 -12.23 83.16 46.69
N GLU A 4 -12.79 81.96 46.64
CA GLU A 4 -12.81 81.18 45.39
C GLU A 4 -13.90 81.74 44.46
N PRO A 5 -13.88 81.36 43.16
CA PRO A 5 -14.84 80.32 42.77
C PRO A 5 -14.30 79.26 41.77
N PHE A 6 -14.64 78.01 42.09
CA PHE A 6 -14.82 76.80 41.24
C PHE A 6 -15.90 76.97 40.13
N PRO A 7 -16.34 75.93 39.35
CA PRO A 7 -15.82 74.58 39.02
C PRO A 7 -16.01 74.14 37.52
N GLN A 8 -15.73 72.84 37.25
CA GLN A 8 -16.28 71.92 36.21
C GLN A 8 -15.28 71.54 35.10
N LEU A 9 -14.98 70.27 34.79
CA LEU A 9 -15.87 69.12 34.64
C LEU A 9 -15.16 67.77 34.93
N HIS A 10 -15.97 66.80 35.37
CA HIS A 10 -15.69 65.40 35.72
C HIS A 10 -15.22 64.47 34.58
N LYS A 11 -14.62 63.32 35.00
CA LYS A 11 -14.70 61.95 34.43
C LYS A 11 -13.94 61.70 33.10
N ASP A 12 -13.30 60.55 32.83
CA ASP A 12 -13.37 59.20 33.39
C ASP A 12 -12.06 58.42 33.08
N LYS A 13 -11.89 57.36 33.86
CA LYS A 13 -10.92 56.25 33.91
C LYS A 13 -10.72 55.49 32.57
N ALA A 14 -9.48 55.14 32.21
CA ALA A 14 -9.12 53.92 31.44
C ALA A 14 -7.59 53.66 31.35
N GLU A 15 -7.12 52.56 31.95
CA GLU A 15 -6.08 51.70 31.33
C GLU A 15 -6.61 51.16 29.99
N PRO A 16 -5.80 50.85 28.95
CA PRO A 16 -4.97 49.62 28.87
C PRO A 16 -3.67 49.83 28.02
N GLY A 17 -2.76 48.89 27.80
CA GLY A 17 -2.87 47.46 27.96
C GLY A 17 -1.51 46.76 28.00
N VAL A 18 -1.51 45.75 28.84
CA VAL A 18 -0.61 44.60 28.85
C VAL A 18 -0.49 44.04 27.44
N GLY A 19 0.69 44.20 26.83
CA GLY A 19 1.10 43.41 25.69
C GLY A 19 1.33 41.98 26.15
N GLY A 20 0.25 41.21 26.22
CA GLY A 20 0.28 39.77 26.47
C GLY A 20 0.94 39.06 25.29
N GLY A 21 2.27 39.02 25.29
CA GLY A 21 2.97 37.93 24.66
C GLY A 21 2.64 36.69 25.47
N GLU A 22 1.68 35.89 24.98
CA GLU A 22 1.44 34.55 25.50
C GLU A 22 2.79 33.83 25.49
N PRO A 23 3.36 33.45 26.65
CA PRO A 23 4.60 32.71 26.66
C PRO A 23 4.39 31.44 25.81
N PRO A 24 5.37 31.04 24.97
CA PRO A 24 5.24 29.79 24.23
C PRO A 24 4.90 28.71 25.24
N ALA A 25 3.82 27.97 25.00
CA ALA A 25 3.34 26.94 25.92
C ALA A 25 4.52 26.06 26.31
N GLN A 26 5.04 26.27 27.53
CA GLN A 26 6.15 25.52 28.06
C GLN A 26 5.59 24.15 28.37
N TYR A 27 5.78 23.22 27.45
CA TYR A 27 5.50 21.82 27.70
C TYR A 27 6.39 21.40 28.86
N ASP A 28 5.77 20.89 29.93
CA ASP A 28 6.53 20.26 31.00
C ASP A 28 7.09 18.95 30.45
N VAL A 29 8.37 18.98 30.11
CA VAL A 29 9.10 17.84 29.52
C VAL A 29 9.02 16.63 30.44
N THR A 30 9.00 16.84 31.76
CA THR A 30 8.94 15.76 32.76
C THR A 30 7.59 15.04 32.72
N LEU A 31 6.49 15.81 32.69
CA LEU A 31 5.14 15.27 32.57
C LEU A 31 4.93 14.51 31.25
N MET A 32 5.50 14.99 30.15
CA MET A 32 5.39 14.31 28.85
C MET A 32 6.17 12.99 28.82
N GLU A 33 7.33 12.93 29.47
CA GLU A 33 8.11 11.69 29.61
C GLU A 33 7.36 10.66 30.46
N GLU A 34 6.69 11.09 31.54
CA GLU A 34 5.82 10.23 32.34
C GLU A 34 4.65 9.66 31.51
N LYS A 35 4.13 10.41 30.52
CA LYS A 35 3.10 9.89 29.60
C LYS A 35 3.66 8.91 28.56
N LEU A 36 4.94 8.99 28.23
CA LEU A 36 5.60 8.07 27.29
C LEU A 36 5.95 6.73 27.93
N GLN A 37 6.29 6.71 29.22
CA GLN A 37 6.62 5.49 29.97
C GLN A 37 5.67 4.31 29.73
N PRO A 38 4.33 4.43 29.92
CA PRO A 38 3.43 3.29 29.69
C PRO A 38 3.39 2.85 28.22
N ILE A 39 3.60 3.76 27.27
CA ILE A 39 3.63 3.47 25.84
C ILE A 39 4.88 2.67 25.50
N GLU A 40 6.03 3.01 26.09
CA GLU A 40 7.29 2.29 25.95
C GLU A 40 7.24 0.92 26.64
N GLN A 41 6.63 0.82 27.83
CA GLN A 41 6.44 -0.48 28.51
C GLN A 41 5.61 -1.44 27.67
N GLN A 42 4.55 -0.94 27.02
CA GLN A 42 3.75 -1.74 26.09
C GLN A 42 4.58 -2.18 24.87
N LEU A 43 5.45 -1.31 24.33
CA LEU A 43 6.38 -1.70 23.26
C LEU A 43 7.28 -2.85 23.72
N GLN A 44 7.91 -2.72 24.88
CA GLN A 44 8.83 -3.73 25.40
C GLN A 44 8.13 -5.07 25.63
N TYR A 45 6.89 -5.05 26.12
CA TYR A 45 6.08 -6.26 26.23
C TYR A 45 5.86 -6.92 24.87
N LEU A 46 5.46 -6.16 23.84
CA LEU A 46 5.22 -6.68 22.50
C LEU A 46 6.50 -7.20 21.84
N LEU A 47 7.62 -6.49 21.98
CA LEU A 47 8.92 -6.93 21.49
C LEU A 47 9.37 -8.23 22.15
N LYS A 48 9.23 -8.33 23.48
CA LYS A 48 9.52 -9.56 24.22
C LYS A 48 8.63 -10.72 23.77
N LYS A 49 7.33 -10.47 23.50
CA LYS A 49 6.45 -11.50 22.93
C LYS A 49 6.91 -11.96 21.55
N ALA A 50 7.32 -11.05 20.68
CA ALA A 50 7.89 -11.43 19.39
C ALA A 50 9.15 -12.30 19.57
N GLU A 51 10.05 -11.93 20.49
CA GLU A 51 11.27 -12.69 20.81
C GLU A 51 10.95 -14.09 21.37
N GLU A 52 9.92 -14.23 22.19
CA GLU A 52 9.45 -15.53 22.69
C GLU A 52 9.06 -16.45 21.51
N PHE A 53 8.27 -15.96 20.55
CA PHE A 53 7.95 -16.72 19.33
C PHE A 53 9.21 -17.10 18.55
N GLN A 54 10.15 -16.16 18.41
CA GLN A 54 11.39 -16.41 17.69
C GLN A 54 12.24 -17.51 18.36
N THR A 55 12.38 -17.42 19.67
CA THR A 55 13.11 -18.39 20.51
C THR A 55 12.46 -19.77 20.43
N HIS A 56 11.14 -19.84 20.54
CA HIS A 56 10.41 -21.10 20.41
C HIS A 56 10.67 -21.77 19.05
N LEU A 57 10.63 -21.01 17.95
CA LEU A 57 10.87 -21.56 16.63
C LEU A 57 12.30 -22.14 16.47
N VAL A 58 13.31 -21.45 17.01
CA VAL A 58 14.72 -21.83 16.87
C VAL A 58 15.08 -23.04 17.75
N TYR A 59 14.55 -23.11 18.97
CA TYR A 59 14.94 -24.14 19.94
C TYR A 59 13.97 -25.32 20.03
N SER A 60 12.76 -25.21 19.48
CA SER A 60 11.81 -26.33 19.42
C SER A 60 12.26 -27.38 18.40
N ARG A 61 12.38 -28.63 18.86
CA ARG A 61 12.63 -29.79 18.00
C ARG A 61 11.35 -30.42 17.46
N ASP A 62 10.19 -29.97 17.93
CA ASP A 62 8.90 -30.55 17.57
C ASP A 62 8.20 -29.71 16.50
N ARG A 63 8.12 -30.29 15.30
CA ARG A 63 7.47 -29.67 14.14
C ARG A 63 5.96 -29.47 14.36
N ILE A 64 5.28 -30.36 15.08
CA ILE A 64 3.84 -30.26 15.33
C ILE A 64 3.55 -29.04 16.20
N HIS A 65 4.29 -28.88 17.31
CA HIS A 65 4.17 -27.69 18.15
C HIS A 65 4.48 -26.42 17.35
N ASN A 66 5.48 -26.43 16.47
CA ASN A 66 5.82 -25.26 15.64
C ASN A 66 4.69 -24.88 14.66
N GLU A 67 3.96 -25.85 14.11
CA GLU A 67 2.79 -25.60 13.25
C GLU A 67 1.62 -25.00 14.04
N GLU A 68 1.40 -25.43 15.29
CA GLU A 68 0.39 -24.82 16.15
C GLU A 68 0.76 -23.38 16.53
N PHE A 69 2.02 -23.15 16.88
CA PHE A 69 2.54 -21.80 17.16
C PHE A 69 2.51 -20.90 15.93
N ALA A 70 2.72 -21.44 14.72
CA ALA A 70 2.60 -20.69 13.48
C ALA A 70 1.19 -20.11 13.28
N ARG A 71 0.14 -20.81 13.72
CA ARG A 71 -1.24 -20.28 13.70
C ARG A 71 -1.42 -19.08 14.64
N ALA A 72 -0.62 -18.97 15.70
CA ALA A 72 -0.67 -17.86 16.63
C ALA A 72 0.07 -16.60 16.12
N VAL A 73 1.02 -16.73 15.19
CA VAL A 73 1.79 -15.59 14.66
C VAL A 73 0.89 -14.55 13.95
N PRO A 74 -0.01 -14.92 13.01
CA PRO A 74 -0.94 -13.96 12.43
C PRO A 74 -1.87 -13.30 13.44
N ILE A 75 -2.26 -14.03 14.48
CA ILE A 75 -3.10 -13.51 15.56
C ILE A 75 -2.30 -12.44 16.34
N PHE A 76 -1.05 -12.73 16.71
CA PHE A 76 -0.19 -11.80 17.40
C PHE A 76 0.10 -10.52 16.58
N VAL A 77 0.34 -10.65 15.27
CA VAL A 77 0.50 -9.48 14.39
C VAL A 77 -0.78 -8.63 14.37
N LYS A 78 -1.96 -9.26 14.38
CA LYS A 78 -3.25 -8.55 14.48
C LYS A 78 -3.45 -7.87 15.84
N THR A 79 -3.05 -8.50 16.95
CA THR A 79 -3.18 -7.87 18.29
C THR A 79 -2.27 -6.65 18.47
N CYS A 80 -1.23 -6.50 17.65
CA CYS A 80 -0.39 -5.29 17.62
C CYS A 80 -1.06 -4.09 16.91
N GLN A 81 -2.13 -4.30 16.13
CA GLN A 81 -2.75 -3.24 15.31
C GLN A 81 -3.25 -2.03 16.10
N PRO A 82 -3.93 -2.18 17.26
CA PRO A 82 -4.37 -1.04 18.05
C PRO A 82 -3.21 -0.18 18.56
N TYR A 83 -2.08 -0.81 18.90
CA TYR A 83 -0.88 -0.10 19.33
C TYR A 83 -0.33 0.76 18.19
N PHE A 84 -0.27 0.21 16.97
CA PHE A 84 0.12 0.98 15.79
C PHE A 84 -0.84 2.14 15.47
N ALA A 85 -2.15 1.89 15.47
CA ALA A 85 -3.16 2.92 15.24
C ALA A 85 -3.01 4.07 16.23
N TYR A 86 -2.80 3.75 17.51
CA TYR A 86 -2.57 4.76 18.54
C TYR A 86 -1.32 5.60 18.28
N LEU A 87 -0.18 4.98 17.98
CA LEU A 87 1.08 5.69 17.74
C LEU A 87 1.00 6.59 16.50
N GLU A 88 0.50 6.06 15.38
CA GLU A 88 0.38 6.78 14.12
C GLU A 88 -0.61 7.95 14.23
N SER A 89 -1.78 7.69 14.79
CA SER A 89 -2.82 8.71 14.96
C SER A 89 -2.37 9.82 15.91
N THR A 90 -1.73 9.45 17.03
CA THR A 90 -1.25 10.43 18.01
C THR A 90 -0.12 11.27 17.43
N ALA A 91 0.81 10.68 16.68
CA ALA A 91 1.96 11.40 16.15
C ALA A 91 1.61 12.30 14.96
N ARG A 92 0.67 11.89 14.08
CA ARG A 92 0.44 12.55 12.78
C ARG A 92 -0.91 13.23 12.62
N SER A 93 -1.91 12.93 13.45
CA SER A 93 -3.24 13.49 13.23
C SER A 93 -3.29 14.98 13.53
N ALA A 94 -3.76 15.77 12.57
CA ALA A 94 -4.00 17.20 12.75
C ALA A 94 -5.46 17.43 13.11
N HIS A 95 -5.74 17.67 14.39
CA HIS A 95 -7.06 18.03 14.88
C HIS A 95 -7.12 19.55 15.09
N SER A 96 -8.13 20.22 14.52
CA SER A 96 -8.33 21.67 14.67
C SER A 96 -8.49 22.12 16.14
N ASP A 97 -8.87 21.20 17.03
CA ASP A 97 -9.17 21.49 18.44
C ASP A 97 -7.98 21.20 19.39
N ARG A 98 -6.84 20.76 18.88
CA ARG A 98 -5.67 20.40 19.71
C ARG A 98 -4.38 21.02 19.16
N LYS A 99 -3.59 21.61 20.05
CA LYS A 99 -2.21 21.99 19.69
C LYS A 99 -1.43 20.74 19.30
N PRO A 100 -0.61 20.80 18.24
CA PRO A 100 0.23 19.67 17.84
C PRO A 100 1.17 19.28 18.99
N LEU A 101 1.45 17.99 19.10
CA LEU A 101 2.44 17.49 20.04
C LEU A 101 3.83 18.06 19.71
N PRO A 102 4.73 18.23 20.70
CA PRO A 102 6.11 18.57 20.42
C PRO A 102 6.76 17.57 19.44
N GLU A 103 7.58 18.06 18.52
CA GLU A 103 8.20 17.25 17.46
C GLU A 103 8.98 16.04 18.02
N TYR A 104 9.69 16.22 19.15
CA TYR A 104 10.44 15.14 19.78
C TYR A 104 9.54 13.98 20.25
N ILE A 105 8.34 14.29 20.75
CA ILE A 105 7.36 13.28 21.17
C ILE A 105 6.80 12.55 19.95
N GLN A 106 6.41 13.29 18.91
CA GLN A 106 5.93 12.70 17.66
C GLN A 106 6.98 11.73 17.10
N LYS A 107 8.23 12.17 16.98
CA LYS A 107 9.35 11.35 16.51
C LYS A 107 9.55 10.11 17.37
N ARG A 108 9.46 10.22 18.70
CA ARG A 108 9.60 9.08 19.62
C ARG A 108 8.50 8.04 19.43
N LEU A 109 7.24 8.47 19.31
CA LEU A 109 6.10 7.57 19.04
C LEU A 109 6.28 6.84 17.69
N LEU A 110 6.74 7.55 16.67
CA LEU A 110 7.01 6.97 15.36
C LEU A 110 8.19 5.99 15.38
N GLN A 111 9.21 6.25 16.20
CA GLN A 111 10.30 5.30 16.44
C GLN A 111 9.81 4.01 17.11
N PHE A 112 8.93 4.10 18.12
CA PHE A 112 8.30 2.93 18.73
C PHE A 112 7.52 2.10 17.70
N SER A 113 6.76 2.78 16.84
CA SER A 113 6.05 2.13 15.73
C SER A 113 7.03 1.40 14.83
N GLN A 114 8.11 2.06 14.38
CA GLN A 114 9.12 1.47 13.50
C GLN A 114 9.83 0.25 14.12
N GLN A 115 10.19 0.31 15.40
CA GLN A 115 10.86 -0.80 16.10
C GLN A 115 9.99 -2.06 16.12
N LEU A 116 8.72 -1.92 16.50
CA LEU A 116 7.80 -3.06 16.51
C LEU A 116 7.55 -3.58 15.08
N ALA A 117 7.45 -2.71 14.07
CA ALA A 117 7.33 -3.13 12.67
C ALA A 117 8.44 -4.08 12.26
N SER A 118 9.69 -3.67 12.52
CA SER A 118 10.87 -4.40 12.10
C SER A 118 10.94 -5.75 12.81
N SER A 119 10.58 -5.81 14.09
CA SER A 119 10.52 -7.07 14.85
C SER A 119 9.43 -8.02 14.32
N LEU A 120 8.23 -7.51 14.02
CA LEU A 120 7.15 -8.31 13.44
C LEU A 120 7.48 -8.81 12.02
N GLU A 121 8.08 -7.96 11.19
CA GLU A 121 8.53 -8.34 9.85
C GLU A 121 9.56 -9.47 9.91
N GLN A 122 10.55 -9.36 10.80
CA GLN A 122 11.54 -10.41 11.02
C GLN A 122 10.91 -11.71 11.52
N LEU A 123 9.98 -11.63 12.48
CA LEU A 123 9.24 -12.78 12.98
C LEU A 123 8.50 -13.51 11.85
N VAL A 124 7.72 -12.77 11.05
CA VAL A 124 6.94 -13.32 9.93
C VAL A 124 7.86 -13.94 8.87
N LEU A 125 8.92 -13.24 8.48
CA LEU A 125 9.89 -13.74 7.51
C LEU A 125 10.58 -15.02 8.01
N MET A 126 10.89 -15.08 9.29
CA MET A 126 11.50 -16.28 9.87
C MET A 126 10.55 -17.47 9.78
N TYR A 127 9.30 -17.35 10.24
CA TYR A 127 8.32 -18.45 10.12
C TYR A 127 8.05 -18.86 8.67
N ALA A 128 8.01 -17.89 7.75
CA ALA A 128 7.90 -18.18 6.32
C ALA A 128 9.10 -18.95 5.77
N SER A 129 10.33 -18.65 6.25
CA SER A 129 11.54 -19.36 5.82
C SER A 129 11.57 -20.84 6.23
N PHE A 130 10.89 -21.20 7.32
CA PHE A 130 10.68 -22.60 7.73
C PHE A 130 9.47 -23.25 7.04
N GLY A 131 8.74 -22.52 6.18
CA GLY A 131 7.59 -23.03 5.43
C GLY A 131 6.30 -23.13 6.24
N PHE A 132 6.23 -22.53 7.43
CA PHE A 132 5.03 -22.58 8.28
C PHE A 132 3.97 -21.55 7.89
N ILE A 133 4.37 -20.49 7.20
CA ILE A 133 3.51 -19.37 6.84
C ILE A 133 3.72 -19.00 5.37
N SER A 134 2.62 -18.79 4.66
CA SER A 134 2.62 -18.29 3.28
C SER A 134 2.67 -16.77 3.23
N LEU A 135 3.51 -16.23 2.34
CA LEU A 135 3.61 -14.79 2.05
C LEU A 135 3.18 -14.47 0.62
N GLU A 136 2.44 -15.37 -0.03
CA GLU A 136 1.91 -15.18 -1.38
C GLU A 136 0.66 -14.28 -1.36
N GLU A 137 0.66 -13.15 -2.09
CA GLU A 137 -0.48 -12.20 -2.10
C GLU A 137 -1.79 -12.82 -2.63
N THR A 138 -1.70 -13.87 -3.45
CA THR A 138 -2.85 -14.62 -4.00
C THR A 138 -3.44 -15.65 -3.05
N ASP A 139 -2.78 -15.96 -1.94
CA ASP A 139 -3.27 -16.91 -0.94
C ASP A 139 -4.13 -16.18 0.13
N PRO A 140 -5.40 -16.56 0.32
CA PRO A 140 -6.28 -15.92 1.31
C PRO A 140 -5.81 -16.11 2.75
N CYS A 141 -4.98 -17.12 3.03
CA CYS A 141 -4.40 -17.38 4.34
C CYS A 141 -3.04 -16.69 4.54
N SER A 142 -2.56 -15.93 3.55
CA SER A 142 -1.26 -15.28 3.60
C SER A 142 -1.21 -14.12 4.59
N ILE A 143 -0.01 -13.90 5.14
CA ILE A 143 0.35 -12.70 5.90
C ILE A 143 1.46 -11.91 5.17
N CYS A 144 1.30 -11.75 3.86
CA CYS A 144 2.23 -11.01 3.00
C CYS A 144 2.38 -9.53 3.38
N TYR A 145 1.39 -8.94 4.04
CA TYR A 145 1.45 -7.59 4.63
C TYR A 145 0.69 -7.50 5.95
N PHE A 146 0.96 -6.46 6.72
CA PHE A 146 0.20 -6.14 7.93
C PHE A 146 -0.08 -4.64 8.08
N TYR A 147 -1.12 -4.33 8.83
CA TYR A 147 -1.55 -2.97 9.14
C TYR A 147 -0.58 -2.28 10.10
N ARG A 148 -0.24 -1.03 9.79
CA ARG A 148 0.79 -0.23 10.46
C ARG A 148 0.25 1.01 11.17
N GLY A 149 -1.06 1.16 11.21
CA GLY A 149 -1.72 2.30 11.82
C GLY A 149 -2.36 3.21 10.78
N GLU A 150 -3.04 4.23 11.28
CA GLU A 150 -3.74 5.21 10.49
C GLU A 150 -3.74 6.56 11.20
N PHE A 151 -3.96 7.62 10.43
CA PHE A 151 -4.03 8.97 10.95
C PHE A 151 -4.91 9.84 10.06
N ARG A 152 -5.37 10.97 10.61
CA ARG A 152 -6.19 11.93 9.89
C ARG A 152 -5.43 13.20 9.62
N LEU A 153 -5.36 13.59 8.35
CA LEU A 153 -4.86 14.89 7.95
C LEU A 153 -6.05 15.78 7.62
N ARG A 154 -6.13 16.96 8.26
CA ARG A 154 -7.29 17.84 8.12
C ARG A 154 -8.59 17.07 8.46
N GLN A 155 -9.73 17.57 8.01
CA GLN A 155 -11.05 16.99 8.34
C GLN A 155 -11.51 15.91 7.36
N TRP A 156 -10.84 15.77 6.21
CA TRP A 156 -11.35 15.02 5.07
C TRP A 156 -10.37 14.00 4.51
N LEU A 157 -9.14 13.92 5.03
CA LEU A 157 -8.15 12.96 4.57
C LEU A 157 -7.84 11.95 5.66
N HIS A 158 -8.14 10.69 5.40
CA HIS A 158 -7.80 9.57 6.26
C HIS A 158 -6.77 8.69 5.56
N ILE A 159 -5.69 8.36 6.26
CA ILE A 159 -4.59 7.59 5.68
C ILE A 159 -4.37 6.35 6.53
N SER A 160 -4.50 5.17 5.93
CA SER A 160 -4.15 3.88 6.55
C SER A 160 -2.89 3.31 5.89
N ILE A 161 -1.97 2.79 6.70
CA ILE A 161 -0.66 2.31 6.25
C ILE A 161 -0.61 0.78 6.35
N PHE A 162 -0.07 0.13 5.32
CA PHE A 162 0.17 -1.31 5.27
C PHE A 162 1.60 -1.59 4.80
N ARG A 163 2.29 -2.51 5.46
CA ARG A 163 3.68 -2.87 5.13
C ARG A 163 3.77 -4.31 4.66
N TYR A 164 4.42 -4.51 3.51
CA TYR A 164 4.69 -5.83 2.95
C TYR A 164 5.95 -6.43 3.59
N CYS A 165 5.84 -7.68 4.03
CA CYS A 165 6.92 -8.43 4.69
C CYS A 165 8.00 -8.87 3.70
N MET A 166 7.62 -9.10 2.44
CA MET A 166 8.53 -9.49 1.38
C MET A 166 8.27 -8.66 0.11
N PRO A 167 9.22 -8.64 -0.84
CA PRO A 167 8.99 -8.03 -2.14
C PRO A 167 7.81 -8.69 -2.85
N VAL A 168 6.74 -7.91 -3.06
CA VAL A 168 5.57 -8.37 -3.83
C VAL A 168 5.55 -7.67 -5.18
N PRO A 169 5.50 -8.39 -6.31
CA PRO A 169 5.43 -7.77 -7.62
C PRO A 169 4.25 -6.81 -7.74
N TYR A 170 4.51 -5.63 -8.29
CA TYR A 170 3.49 -4.70 -8.72
C TYR A 170 3.06 -5.09 -10.14
N THR A 171 1.83 -5.58 -10.28
CA THR A 171 1.23 -5.97 -11.56
C THR A 171 0.76 -4.72 -12.32
N ALA A 172 1.73 -3.99 -12.89
CA ALA A 172 1.44 -2.82 -13.71
C ALA A 172 0.96 -3.21 -15.12
N ALA A 173 -0.06 -2.51 -15.66
CA ALA A 173 -0.52 -2.69 -17.04
C ALA A 173 0.54 -2.20 -18.05
N ARG A 174 1.15 -1.03 -17.78
CA ARG A 174 2.27 -0.48 -18.54
C ARG A 174 3.58 -0.57 -17.75
N GLN A 175 4.73 -0.45 -18.42
CA GLN A 175 6.05 -0.43 -17.77
C GLN A 175 6.08 0.55 -16.58
N PRO A 176 6.77 0.22 -15.47
CA PRO A 176 7.98 -0.61 -15.40
C PRO A 176 7.73 -2.08 -15.05
N ARG A 177 8.34 -2.99 -15.84
CA ARG A 177 8.51 -4.40 -15.46
C ARG A 177 9.42 -4.48 -14.22
N LEU A 178 9.17 -5.43 -13.32
CA LEU A 178 9.97 -5.69 -12.11
C LEU A 178 9.94 -4.57 -11.07
N LEU A 179 8.76 -4.00 -10.83
CA LEU A 179 8.50 -3.10 -9.70
C LEU A 179 7.98 -3.92 -8.52
N PHE A 180 8.51 -3.71 -7.32
CA PHE A 180 8.12 -4.46 -6.12
C PHE A 180 7.56 -3.53 -5.05
N LYS A 181 6.40 -3.88 -4.48
CA LYS A 181 5.72 -3.15 -3.40
C LYS A 181 6.46 -3.35 -2.09
N LYS A 182 6.54 -2.29 -1.27
CA LYS A 182 7.03 -2.32 0.11
C LYS A 182 6.03 -1.76 1.11
N ILE A 183 5.39 -0.63 0.79
CA ILE A 183 4.36 0.00 1.62
C ILE A 183 3.18 0.33 0.72
N ARG A 184 1.96 0.14 1.22
CA ARG A 184 0.71 0.64 0.65
C ARG A 184 0.10 1.65 1.59
N TRP A 185 -0.32 2.78 1.05
CA TRP A 185 -1.19 3.74 1.73
C TRP A 185 -2.55 3.74 1.07
N ASN A 186 -3.58 3.61 1.89
CA ASN A 186 -4.96 3.86 1.48
C ASN A 186 -5.28 5.29 1.91
N VAL A 187 -5.75 6.11 0.98
CA VAL A 187 -6.05 7.52 1.21
C VAL A 187 -7.53 7.73 0.94
N ASP A 188 -8.33 7.74 2.02
CA ASP A 188 -9.76 7.98 1.93
C ASP A 188 -10.04 9.48 1.97
N ILE A 189 -10.80 9.95 0.99
CA ILE A 189 -11.14 11.35 0.78
C ILE A 189 -12.63 11.52 1.08
N ASN A 190 -12.95 12.18 2.18
CA ASN A 190 -14.31 12.56 2.53
C ASN A 190 -14.64 13.91 1.90
N GLN A 191 -15.18 13.90 0.68
CA GLN A 191 -15.76 15.13 0.12
C GLN A 191 -17.10 15.36 0.79
N GLY A 192 -17.22 16.43 1.59
CA GLY A 192 -18.51 16.81 2.17
C GLY A 192 -19.47 17.23 1.05
N SER A 193 -20.38 16.35 0.65
CA SER A 193 -21.49 16.72 -0.22
C SER A 193 -22.54 17.46 0.62
N SER A 194 -22.72 18.75 0.36
CA SER A 194 -24.03 19.37 0.61
C SER A 194 -25.03 18.76 -0.36
N PHE A 195 -26.16 18.30 0.17
CA PHE A 195 -27.26 17.60 -0.50
C PHE A 195 -27.09 16.10 -0.75
N GLY A 196 -27.61 15.30 0.19
CA GLY A 196 -28.53 14.20 -0.08
C GLY A 196 -28.02 12.92 -0.74
N ASP A 197 -26.84 12.90 -1.37
CA ASP A 197 -26.24 11.70 -1.94
C ASP A 197 -25.27 11.05 -0.95
N LEU A 198 -25.37 9.72 -0.81
CA LEU A 198 -24.58 8.91 0.12
C LEU A 198 -23.11 9.34 0.12
N ASN A 199 -22.55 9.60 1.30
CA ASN A 199 -21.13 9.88 1.55
C ASN A 199 -20.21 9.04 0.64
N GLN A 200 -19.85 9.56 -0.54
CA GLN A 200 -18.96 8.87 -1.47
C GLN A 200 -17.53 9.15 -0.99
N THR A 201 -17.05 8.26 -0.13
CA THR A 201 -15.65 8.19 0.25
C THR A 201 -14.86 7.66 -0.95
N CYS A 202 -14.02 8.48 -1.56
CA CYS A 202 -13.13 8.03 -2.62
C CYS A 202 -11.81 7.55 -2.00
N THR A 203 -11.47 6.28 -2.17
CA THR A 203 -10.20 5.71 -1.70
C THR A 203 -9.20 5.69 -2.85
N GLU A 204 -8.08 6.40 -2.68
CA GLU A 204 -6.93 6.33 -3.57
C GLU A 204 -5.83 5.46 -2.95
N TYR A 205 -5.14 4.67 -3.78
CA TYR A 205 -4.06 3.80 -3.32
C TYR A 205 -2.70 4.32 -3.80
N TYR A 206 -1.76 4.40 -2.87
CA TYR A 206 -0.38 4.82 -3.13
C TYR A 206 0.57 3.72 -2.66
N PHE A 207 1.71 3.59 -3.34
CA PHE A 207 2.67 2.54 -3.05
C PHE A 207 4.11 3.08 -3.02
N LEU A 208 4.85 2.70 -1.98
CA LEU A 208 6.30 2.71 -1.99
C LEU A 208 6.73 1.45 -2.72
N CYS A 209 7.46 1.65 -3.80
CA CYS A 209 7.99 0.56 -4.58
C CYS A 209 9.50 0.72 -4.78
N TYR A 210 10.14 -0.38 -5.12
CA TYR A 210 11.48 -0.33 -5.70
C TYR A 210 11.54 -1.10 -7.01
N LYS A 211 12.40 -0.65 -7.91
CA LYS A 211 12.79 -1.39 -9.11
C LYS A 211 14.23 -1.86 -8.95
N GLU A 212 14.51 -3.08 -9.36
CA GLU A 212 15.90 -3.54 -9.47
C GLU A 212 16.53 -2.90 -10.71
N ALA A 213 17.53 -2.04 -10.50
CA ALA A 213 18.39 -1.54 -11.55
C ALA A 213 19.47 -2.61 -11.79
N GLY A 214 19.36 -3.33 -12.90
CA GLY A 214 20.47 -4.10 -13.43
C GLY A 214 21.58 -3.13 -13.86
N GLU A 215 22.83 -3.50 -13.61
CA GLU A 215 23.95 -2.87 -14.31
C GLU A 215 23.72 -3.08 -15.80
N VAL A 216 23.36 -2.01 -16.51
CA VAL A 216 23.45 -1.99 -17.96
C VAL A 216 24.95 -2.12 -18.24
N THR A 217 25.38 -3.32 -18.58
CA THR A 217 26.67 -3.50 -19.24
C THR A 217 26.55 -2.73 -20.53
N ASP A 218 27.26 -1.60 -20.62
CA ASP A 218 27.35 -0.80 -21.84
C ASP A 218 27.62 -1.74 -23.02
N PRO A 219 26.84 -1.67 -24.12
CA PRO A 219 27.06 -2.50 -25.31
C PRO A 219 28.37 -2.18 -26.07
N GLY A 220 29.29 -1.41 -25.47
CA GLY A 220 30.56 -0.99 -26.06
C GLY A 220 31.83 -1.54 -25.38
N ASN A 221 31.74 -2.19 -24.21
CA ASN A 221 32.92 -2.73 -23.53
C ASN A 221 33.01 -4.25 -23.70
N GLN A 222 33.96 -4.65 -24.55
CA GLN A 222 34.43 -6.03 -24.68
C GLN A 222 34.68 -6.67 -23.31
N PRO A 223 34.31 -7.94 -23.10
CA PRO A 223 34.50 -8.62 -21.83
C PRO A 223 35.99 -8.91 -21.66
N SER A 224 36.71 -8.02 -20.96
CA SER A 224 38.04 -8.35 -20.45
C SER A 224 37.87 -9.44 -19.38
N SER A 225 38.33 -10.64 -19.72
CA SER A 225 38.38 -11.81 -18.88
C SER A 225 39.02 -11.53 -17.53
N LYS A 226 38.20 -11.42 -16.48
CA LYS A 226 38.50 -11.75 -15.08
C LYS A 226 37.18 -11.71 -14.30
N PRO A 227 36.71 -12.83 -13.70
CA PRO A 227 35.59 -12.78 -12.78
C PRO A 227 36.10 -12.07 -11.51
N ALA A 228 35.86 -10.78 -11.40
CA ALA A 228 35.98 -10.10 -10.13
C ALA A 228 34.90 -10.71 -9.21
N ASN A 229 35.33 -11.36 -8.13
CA ASN A 229 34.50 -11.83 -7.02
C ASN A 229 33.87 -10.64 -6.28
N GLY A 230 32.97 -9.92 -6.96
CA GLY A 230 32.06 -8.96 -6.38
C GLY A 230 30.68 -9.38 -6.81
N THR A 231 29.88 -9.87 -5.87
CA THR A 231 28.42 -9.94 -6.02
C THR A 231 27.93 -8.60 -6.55
N GLY A 232 27.59 -8.53 -7.83
CA GLY A 232 27.06 -7.33 -8.45
C GLY A 232 25.83 -6.90 -7.66
N LYS A 233 25.97 -5.86 -6.83
CA LYS A 233 24.90 -5.40 -5.95
C LYS A 233 23.81 -4.83 -6.85
N THR A 234 22.75 -5.60 -7.08
CA THR A 234 21.54 -5.09 -7.72
C THR A 234 21.09 -3.85 -6.96
N ARG A 235 21.19 -2.68 -7.61
CA ARG A 235 20.85 -1.40 -6.98
C ARG A 235 19.34 -1.24 -7.03
N ARG A 236 18.69 -1.10 -5.88
CA ARG A 236 17.25 -0.87 -5.82
C ARG A 236 16.99 0.63 -5.95
N LEU A 237 16.22 1.04 -6.96
CA LEU A 237 15.76 2.42 -7.09
C LEU A 237 14.37 2.53 -6.48
N TRP A 238 14.24 3.35 -5.45
CA TRP A 238 13.02 3.55 -4.67
C TRP A 238 12.18 4.71 -5.20
N SER A 239 10.86 4.52 -5.21
CA SER A 239 9.91 5.53 -5.68
C SER A 239 8.55 5.42 -4.97
N ILE A 240 7.82 6.53 -4.93
CA ILE A 240 6.40 6.55 -4.53
C ILE A 240 5.56 6.83 -5.77
N GLY A 241 4.46 6.11 -5.91
CA GLY A 241 3.55 6.25 -7.02
C GLY A 241 2.12 5.92 -6.64
N ARG A 242 1.18 6.45 -7.41
CA ARG A 242 -0.25 6.20 -7.28
C ARG A 242 -0.64 5.01 -8.13
N TRP A 243 -1.51 4.16 -7.60
CA TRP A 243 -2.16 3.08 -8.33
C TRP A 243 -3.37 3.64 -9.09
N VAL A 244 -3.38 3.41 -10.39
CA VAL A 244 -4.44 3.90 -11.30
C VAL A 244 -5.03 2.71 -12.03
N GLN A 245 -6.27 2.35 -11.71
CA GLN A 245 -6.93 1.23 -12.37
C GLN A 245 -7.00 1.42 -13.89
N VAL A 246 -6.64 0.39 -14.63
CA VAL A 246 -6.70 0.35 -16.10
C VAL A 246 -7.74 -0.66 -16.56
N GLU A 247 -7.72 -1.88 -16.00
CA GLU A 247 -8.66 -2.96 -16.34
C GLU A 247 -9.19 -3.65 -15.06
N PRO A 248 -10.51 -3.89 -14.93
CA PRO A 248 -11.58 -3.35 -15.78
C PRO A 248 -11.60 -1.81 -15.70
N SER A 249 -12.07 -1.13 -16.75
CA SER A 249 -12.14 0.33 -16.73
C SER A 249 -13.05 0.78 -15.57
N PRO A 250 -12.66 1.81 -14.78
CA PRO A 250 -13.49 2.29 -13.67
C PRO A 250 -14.90 2.74 -14.07
N GLY A 251 -15.08 3.12 -15.34
CA GLY A 251 -16.37 3.50 -15.91
C GLY A 251 -17.19 2.33 -16.47
N GLU A 252 -16.66 1.11 -16.47
CA GLU A 252 -17.37 -0.07 -16.95
C GLU A 252 -18.37 -0.57 -15.90
N ILE A 253 -19.65 -0.54 -16.28
CA ILE A 253 -20.78 -0.91 -15.43
C ILE A 253 -21.04 -2.43 -15.49
N ASP A 254 -20.52 -3.12 -16.52
CA ASP A 254 -20.72 -4.56 -16.67
C ASP A 254 -19.93 -5.35 -15.61
N LEU A 255 -20.67 -5.91 -14.64
CA LEU A 255 -20.13 -6.75 -13.58
C LEU A 255 -19.45 -8.01 -14.14
N LEU A 256 -19.84 -8.51 -15.32
CA LEU A 256 -19.21 -9.67 -15.93
C LEU A 256 -17.74 -9.42 -16.26
N CYS A 257 -17.39 -8.20 -16.65
CA CYS A 257 -15.99 -7.81 -16.86
C CYS A 257 -15.17 -8.04 -15.58
N TRP A 258 -15.71 -7.72 -14.41
CA TRP A 258 -15.02 -7.89 -13.12
C TRP A 258 -14.77 -9.36 -12.77
N PHE A 259 -15.67 -10.28 -13.13
CA PHE A 259 -15.48 -11.72 -12.91
C PHE A 259 -14.42 -12.35 -13.83
N LEU A 260 -14.18 -11.75 -15.01
CA LEU A 260 -13.21 -12.27 -15.98
C LEU A 260 -11.76 -11.94 -15.61
N TYR A 261 -11.51 -10.90 -14.81
CA TYR A 261 -10.18 -10.54 -14.37
C TYR A 261 -9.84 -11.24 -13.04
N LYS A 262 -8.86 -12.18 -13.08
CA LYS A 262 -8.31 -12.81 -11.86
C LYS A 262 -7.70 -11.78 -10.89
N GLN A 263 -7.16 -10.68 -11.42
CA GLN A 263 -6.67 -9.54 -10.65
C GLN A 263 -6.85 -8.26 -11.50
N PRO A 264 -7.35 -7.15 -10.93
CA PRO A 264 -7.45 -5.89 -11.66
C PRO A 264 -6.05 -5.40 -12.05
N ARG A 265 -5.92 -4.92 -13.29
CA ARG A 265 -4.69 -4.29 -13.76
C ARG A 265 -4.74 -2.80 -13.49
N ALA A 266 -3.59 -2.27 -13.13
CA ALA A 266 -3.44 -0.86 -12.88
C ALA A 266 -2.10 -0.36 -13.38
N ASP A 267 -1.99 0.92 -13.60
CA ASP A 267 -0.70 1.56 -13.79
C ASP A 267 -0.11 2.06 -12.48
N TYR A 268 1.20 2.27 -12.53
CA TYR A 268 1.95 2.95 -11.50
C TYR A 268 2.27 4.36 -11.97
N GLN A 269 1.46 5.33 -11.56
CA GLN A 269 1.72 6.75 -11.82
C GLN A 269 2.80 7.23 -10.84
N LEU A 270 4.04 7.31 -11.33
CA LEU A 270 5.18 7.78 -10.55
C LEU A 270 4.94 9.22 -10.07
N LEU A 271 5.13 9.45 -8.77
CA LEU A 271 5.02 10.78 -8.15
C LEU A 271 6.39 11.34 -7.80
N ILE A 272 7.26 10.49 -7.22
CA ILE A 272 8.63 10.89 -6.83
C ILE A 272 9.58 9.69 -6.90
N THR A 273 10.80 9.95 -7.33
CA THR A 273 11.95 9.04 -7.18
C THR A 273 12.75 9.48 -5.96
N ILE A 274 13.00 8.55 -5.02
CA ILE A 274 13.68 8.83 -3.75
C ILE A 274 15.19 8.66 -3.92
N GLY A 275 15.63 7.53 -4.46
CA GLY A 275 17.04 7.21 -4.60
C GLY A 275 17.34 5.72 -4.44
N PHE A 276 18.60 5.41 -4.13
CA PHE A 276 19.08 4.03 -4.05
C PHE A 276 19.08 3.43 -2.64
N GLU A 277 18.87 4.27 -1.63
CA GLU A 277 18.76 3.86 -0.23
C GLU A 277 17.30 3.59 0.12
N GLU A 278 17.04 2.51 0.87
CA GLU A 278 15.69 2.22 1.35
C GLU A 278 15.26 3.29 2.36
N PRO A 279 14.20 4.06 2.08
CA PRO A 279 13.74 5.06 3.03
C PRO A 279 13.16 4.38 4.27
N SER A 280 13.37 5.00 5.44
CA SER A 280 12.61 4.60 6.63
C SER A 280 11.10 4.77 6.37
N GLN A 281 10.25 4.00 7.07
CA GLN A 281 8.80 4.15 6.91
C GLN A 281 8.35 5.57 7.27
N ILE A 282 8.99 6.17 8.28
CA ILE A 282 8.69 7.51 8.74
C ILE A 282 8.91 8.47 7.57
N THR A 283 10.12 8.49 7.03
CA THR A 283 10.50 9.32 5.87
C THR A 283 9.61 9.06 4.66
N ALA A 284 9.32 7.80 4.33
CA ALA A 284 8.48 7.46 3.18
C ALA A 284 7.03 7.97 3.34
N THR A 285 6.49 7.89 4.56
CA THR A 285 5.14 8.38 4.86
C THR A 285 5.10 9.89 4.88
N ASP A 286 6.11 10.54 5.46
CA ASP A 286 6.20 12.01 5.51
C ASP A 286 6.30 12.60 4.08
N LEU A 287 7.11 11.98 3.20
CA LEU A 287 7.16 12.35 1.77
C LEU A 287 5.80 12.23 1.07
N LEU A 288 5.04 11.16 1.33
CA LEU A 288 3.69 11.02 0.77
C LEU A 288 2.76 12.12 1.31
N VAL A 289 2.81 12.40 2.61
CA VAL A 289 2.00 13.45 3.25
C VAL A 289 2.28 14.81 2.62
N ASP A 290 3.55 15.16 2.40
CA ASP A 290 3.94 16.40 1.73
C ASP A 290 3.39 16.48 0.30
N ILE A 291 3.47 15.38 -0.46
CA ILE A 291 2.89 15.30 -1.81
C ILE A 291 1.38 15.56 -1.77
N LEU A 292 0.66 14.90 -0.87
CA LEU A 292 -0.80 15.01 -0.76
C LEU A 292 -1.25 16.41 -0.34
N ILE A 293 -0.50 17.06 0.57
CA ILE A 293 -0.78 18.43 1.00
C ILE A 293 -0.55 19.41 -0.16
N ASN A 294 0.57 19.28 -0.88
CA ASN A 294 0.94 20.22 -1.94
C ASN A 294 0.03 20.10 -3.17
N GLN A 295 -0.27 18.88 -3.63
CA GLN A 295 -1.15 18.65 -4.78
C GLN A 295 -2.54 19.28 -4.61
N ARG A 296 -3.03 19.37 -3.37
CA ARG A 296 -4.38 19.83 -3.07
C ARG A 296 -4.46 21.25 -2.51
N THR A 297 -3.33 21.98 -2.52
CA THR A 297 -3.31 23.44 -2.27
C THR A 297 -3.32 24.25 -3.57
N GLY A 298 -3.10 23.61 -4.73
CA GLY A 298 -3.03 24.26 -6.04
C GLY A 298 -4.28 24.11 -6.93
N GLU A 299 -5.30 23.37 -6.52
CA GLU A 299 -6.53 23.23 -7.31
C GLU A 299 -7.66 24.13 -6.79
N PRO A 300 -8.12 25.14 -7.57
CA PRO A 300 -9.45 25.69 -7.35
C PRO A 300 -10.46 24.58 -7.66
N SER A 301 -11.38 24.38 -6.72
CA SER A 301 -12.51 23.47 -6.78
C SER A 301 -13.09 23.29 -8.19
N GLY A 302 -12.94 22.10 -8.76
CA GLY A 302 -13.72 21.65 -9.92
C GLY A 302 -12.93 20.89 -10.97
N SER A 303 -12.51 19.66 -10.70
CA SER A 303 -12.58 18.58 -11.70
C SER A 303 -12.35 17.21 -11.06
N CYS A 304 -13.40 16.65 -10.44
CA CYS A 304 -13.50 15.20 -10.46
C CYS A 304 -13.97 14.83 -11.87
N PHE A 305 -13.19 14.01 -12.55
CA PHE A 305 -13.46 13.52 -13.89
C PHE A 305 -14.88 12.93 -14.01
N HIS A 306 -15.50 13.17 -15.16
CA HIS A 306 -16.86 12.79 -15.53
C HIS A 306 -17.33 11.43 -15.00
N GLN A 307 -18.34 11.46 -14.13
CA GLN A 307 -19.25 10.34 -13.97
C GLN A 307 -20.42 10.54 -14.95
N PRO A 308 -20.81 9.53 -15.76
CA PRO A 308 -21.97 9.62 -16.62
C PRO A 308 -23.24 9.77 -15.76
N ARG A 309 -24.14 10.67 -16.18
CA ARG A 309 -25.45 10.86 -15.57
C ARG A 309 -26.16 9.51 -15.38
N PRO A 310 -26.87 9.27 -14.26
CA PRO A 310 -27.75 8.11 -14.14
C PRO A 310 -28.90 8.28 -15.14
N PHE A 311 -28.97 7.41 -16.15
CA PHE A 311 -30.15 7.31 -16.99
C PHE A 311 -31.26 6.59 -16.22
N THR A 312 -32.38 7.27 -16.04
CA THR A 312 -33.63 6.69 -15.56
C THR A 312 -34.16 5.68 -16.57
N TYR A 313 -34.53 4.50 -16.07
CA TYR A 313 -34.92 3.31 -16.84
C TYR A 313 -36.32 3.40 -17.47
N SER A 314 -36.74 4.57 -17.96
CA SER A 314 -38.12 4.81 -18.42
C SER A 314 -38.25 5.42 -19.82
N GLN A 315 -37.22 5.36 -20.67
CA GLN A 315 -37.30 5.88 -22.05
C GLN A 315 -36.79 4.96 -23.17
N ILE A 316 -36.83 3.63 -23.00
CA ILE A 316 -36.61 2.70 -24.12
C ILE A 316 -37.82 1.76 -24.25
N ASN A 317 -38.88 2.28 -24.87
CA ASN A 317 -39.86 1.48 -25.61
C ASN A 317 -40.63 2.39 -26.58
N ARG A 318 -39.97 2.74 -27.69
CA ARG A 318 -40.64 3.10 -28.95
C ARG A 318 -39.89 2.41 -30.09
N PRO A 319 -40.54 1.48 -30.82
CA PRO A 319 -39.93 0.91 -32.01
C PRO A 319 -39.91 1.93 -33.15
N PRO A 320 -38.86 1.95 -34.00
CA PRO A 320 -38.80 2.81 -35.17
C PRO A 320 -39.76 2.31 -36.26
N ALA A 321 -40.45 3.24 -36.94
CA ALA A 321 -41.34 2.96 -38.06
C ALA A 321 -40.56 2.49 -39.30
N MET A 322 -40.98 1.38 -39.91
CA MET A 322 -40.45 0.88 -41.19
C MET A 322 -41.07 1.60 -42.40
N PRO A 323 -40.29 1.87 -43.48
CA PRO A 323 -40.84 2.26 -44.78
C PRO A 323 -41.26 1.02 -45.61
N PRO A 324 -42.17 1.17 -46.60
CA PRO A 324 -42.80 0.05 -47.28
C PRO A 324 -41.94 -0.55 -48.41
N ALA A 325 -42.15 -1.85 -48.65
CA ALA A 325 -41.49 -2.67 -49.66
C ALA A 325 -42.06 -2.49 -51.08
N MET A 326 -41.23 -2.77 -52.09
CA MET A 326 -41.62 -2.98 -53.50
C MET A 326 -40.75 -4.11 -54.15
N PRO A 327 -41.23 -4.76 -55.23
CA PRO A 327 -41.18 -6.22 -55.43
C PRO A 327 -40.10 -6.70 -56.45
N PRO A 328 -39.98 -8.02 -56.75
CA PRO A 328 -38.75 -8.62 -57.29
C PRO A 328 -38.71 -8.71 -58.82
N THR A 329 -37.51 -8.85 -59.41
CA THR A 329 -37.38 -9.18 -60.84
C THR A 329 -36.12 -10.02 -61.15
N LEU A 330 -36.40 -11.27 -61.55
CA LEU A 330 -35.79 -12.15 -62.56
C LEU A 330 -34.30 -12.04 -62.97
N VAL A 331 -33.61 -13.17 -62.77
CA VAL A 331 -32.38 -13.73 -63.42
C VAL A 331 -32.71 -14.08 -64.90
N PRO A 332 -31.81 -14.09 -65.93
CA PRO A 332 -30.69 -15.06 -66.12
C PRO A 332 -29.51 -14.63 -67.05
N PRO A 333 -28.67 -15.52 -67.64
CA PRO A 333 -27.50 -16.22 -67.05
C PRO A 333 -26.20 -16.16 -67.95
N GLU A 334 -25.20 -17.03 -67.64
CA GLU A 334 -23.96 -17.38 -68.39
C GLU A 334 -22.75 -16.42 -68.28
N GLY A 335 -21.50 -16.86 -68.10
CA GLY A 335 -20.88 -18.19 -68.04
C GLY A 335 -19.36 -18.08 -67.79
N THR A 336 -18.73 -19.25 -67.62
CA THR A 336 -17.31 -19.57 -67.93
C THR A 336 -16.25 -19.29 -66.85
N GLU A 337 -15.82 -20.38 -66.18
CA GLU A 337 -14.43 -20.91 -66.00
C GLU A 337 -13.28 -19.95 -65.56
N LEU A 338 -12.23 -20.29 -64.80
CA LEU A 338 -11.47 -21.53 -64.58
C LEU A 338 -10.45 -21.29 -63.43
N HIS A 339 -10.15 -22.36 -62.67
CA HIS A 339 -8.94 -22.69 -61.88
C HIS A 339 -8.06 -21.62 -61.17
N SER A 340 -7.83 -21.83 -59.86
CA SER A 340 -6.46 -22.08 -59.36
C SER A 340 -6.47 -22.76 -57.99
N HIS A 341 -5.96 -24.00 -57.96
CA HIS A 341 -5.56 -24.72 -56.76
C HIS A 341 -4.13 -24.31 -56.37
N ARG A 342 -3.87 -24.00 -55.09
CA ARG A 342 -2.75 -24.61 -54.37
C ARG A 342 -2.89 -24.46 -52.85
N ALA A 343 -3.20 -25.57 -52.20
CA ALA A 343 -2.94 -25.79 -50.78
C ALA A 343 -1.43 -26.10 -50.59
N SER A 344 -0.87 -25.70 -49.46
CA SER A 344 0.37 -26.30 -48.94
C SER A 344 0.28 -26.37 -47.44
N GLU A 345 0.53 -27.59 -46.98
CA GLU A 345 0.25 -28.14 -45.66
C GLU A 345 1.24 -27.69 -44.58
N LEU A 346 0.74 -27.80 -43.36
CA LEU A 346 1.45 -27.73 -42.09
C LEU A 346 2.47 -28.86 -41.94
N VAL A 347 3.63 -28.53 -41.37
CA VAL A 347 4.56 -29.49 -40.75
C VAL A 347 4.75 -29.08 -39.28
N PRO A 348 4.39 -29.91 -38.29
CA PRO A 348 4.63 -29.62 -36.88
C PRO A 348 6.03 -30.08 -36.43
N ARG A 349 6.73 -29.20 -35.72
CA ARG A 349 8.03 -29.48 -35.08
C ARG A 349 7.84 -30.27 -33.77
N LYS A 350 8.62 -31.35 -33.61
CA LYS A 350 8.78 -32.14 -32.38
C LYS A 350 9.36 -31.31 -31.21
N PRO A 351 8.96 -31.57 -29.95
CA PRO A 351 9.66 -31.12 -28.76
C PRO A 351 10.78 -32.09 -28.33
N PRO A 352 11.84 -31.63 -27.64
CA PRO A 352 12.95 -32.48 -27.22
C PRO A 352 12.76 -33.11 -25.82
N ASN A 353 13.06 -34.41 -25.77
CA ASN A 353 13.65 -35.22 -24.69
C ASN A 353 13.34 -34.92 -23.21
N THR A 354 12.48 -35.78 -22.65
CA THR A 354 12.34 -36.11 -21.24
C THR A 354 13.57 -36.91 -20.77
N GLN A 355 14.32 -36.41 -19.78
CA GLN A 355 15.32 -37.21 -19.06
C GLN A 355 14.66 -37.92 -17.88
N THR A 356 14.72 -39.25 -17.92
CA THR A 356 14.24 -40.18 -16.90
C THR A 356 15.26 -40.24 -15.76
N PHE A 357 14.85 -39.87 -14.53
CA PHE A 357 15.64 -40.14 -13.32
C PHE A 357 15.16 -41.46 -12.70
N SER A 358 16.08 -42.41 -12.60
CA SER A 358 15.89 -43.71 -11.95
C SER A 358 16.04 -43.60 -10.43
N ILE A 359 15.11 -44.24 -9.71
CA ILE A 359 15.10 -44.41 -8.25
C ILE A 359 15.98 -45.61 -7.88
N PRO A 360 16.91 -45.51 -6.92
CA PRO A 360 17.52 -46.69 -6.30
C PRO A 360 16.76 -47.13 -5.03
N THR A 361 16.47 -48.42 -4.98
CA THR A 361 15.86 -49.21 -3.90
C THR A 361 16.79 -49.29 -2.67
N PRO A 362 16.26 -49.35 -1.42
CA PRO A 362 17.08 -49.44 -0.22
C PRO A 362 17.67 -50.84 -0.02
N THR A 363 18.96 -50.90 0.33
CA THR A 363 19.69 -52.11 0.73
C THR A 363 19.76 -52.19 2.26
N ASP A 364 19.66 -53.42 2.75
CA ASP A 364 19.66 -53.93 4.13
C ASP A 364 20.35 -53.11 5.23
N ALA A 365 19.68 -53.02 6.38
CA ALA A 365 20.29 -52.68 7.68
C ALA A 365 20.16 -53.89 8.64
N PRO A 366 21.20 -54.22 9.43
CA PRO A 366 21.25 -55.42 10.24
C PRO A 366 20.54 -55.27 11.59
N GLN A 367 20.01 -56.40 12.06
CA GLN A 367 19.41 -56.63 13.38
C GLN A 367 20.43 -56.43 14.53
N SER A 368 19.96 -55.89 15.66
CA SER A 368 20.58 -56.05 16.98
C SER A 368 19.54 -55.84 18.11
N PRO A 369 19.79 -56.41 19.32
CA PRO A 369 18.79 -57.19 20.05
C PRO A 369 18.08 -56.45 21.19
N HIS A 370 17.00 -57.10 21.66
CA HIS A 370 16.16 -56.77 22.82
C HIS A 370 16.93 -56.51 24.13
N PRO A 371 16.42 -55.63 25.01
CA PRO A 371 16.84 -55.60 26.41
C PRO A 371 15.91 -56.44 27.32
N HIS A 372 16.50 -56.82 28.46
CA HIS A 372 15.91 -57.47 29.63
C HIS A 372 14.78 -56.69 30.29
#